data_AF-A0A1Q3LSC1-F1
#
_entry.id   AF-A0A1Q3LSC1-F1
#
_cell.length_a   1.000
_cell.length_b   1.000
_cell.length_c   1.000
_cell.angle_alpha   90.00
_cell.angle_beta   90.00
_cell.angle_gamma   90.00
#
_symmetry.space_group_name_H-M   'P 1'
#
loop_
_entity.id
_entity.type
_entity.pdbx_description
1 polymer ?
#
loop_
_entity_poly.entity_id
_entity_poly.type
_entity_poly.pdbx_seq_one_letter_code
_entity_poly.pdbx_strand_id
1 'polypeptide(L)'
;EYNKGFNYFSGVTDNEIARFQKEAMTGHRPTWKMGANAGARSAPDFAQARSGRAGYHNRMRDPFNLFNDPRDHGAPRERKTKPLETKALETLGLDAKATGKDIKARYKELVKLHHPDANGGDRGSEDRFRDVLQAYRVLKQAGLC
;
A
#
# COMPACT_ATOMS: atom_id res chain seq x y z
N GLU A 1 -17.36 -62.25 35.02
CA GLU A 1 -18.02 -60.94 35.22
C GLU A 1 -16.99 -59.85 35.53
N TYR A 2 -16.08 -59.57 34.60
CA TYR A 2 -15.09 -58.50 34.77
C TYR A 2 -15.59 -57.31 33.94
N ASN A 3 -15.56 -56.08 34.47
CA ASN A 3 -16.10 -54.81 33.91
C ASN A 3 -17.56 -54.42 34.22
N LYS A 4 -18.36 -55.22 34.94
CA LYS A 4 -19.76 -54.82 35.23
C LYS A 4 -19.91 -53.63 36.20
N GLY A 5 -18.88 -53.34 37.00
CA GLY A 5 -18.89 -52.24 37.99
C GLY A 5 -18.01 -51.05 37.64
N PHE A 6 -17.35 -51.03 36.47
CA PHE A 6 -16.43 -49.95 36.12
C PHE A 6 -17.20 -48.82 35.42
N ASN A 7 -17.23 -47.64 36.07
CA ASN A 7 -17.74 -46.42 35.46
C ASN A 7 -16.56 -45.48 35.18
N TYR A 8 -16.23 -45.31 33.91
CA TYR A 8 -15.15 -44.43 33.46
C TYR A 8 -15.32 -42.96 33.92
N PHE A 9 -16.55 -42.52 34.17
CA PHE A 9 -16.85 -41.15 34.59
C PHE A 9 -16.98 -40.98 36.12
N SER A 10 -16.63 -41.99 36.91
CA SER A 10 -16.65 -41.85 38.37
C SER A 10 -15.60 -40.82 38.82
N GLY A 11 -16.06 -39.69 39.38
CA GLY A 11 -15.20 -38.60 39.85
C GLY A 11 -14.89 -37.50 38.82
N VAL A 12 -15.43 -37.60 37.61
CA VAL A 12 -15.33 -36.58 36.57
C VAL A 12 -16.47 -35.56 36.76
N THR A 13 -16.19 -34.28 36.58
CA THR A 13 -17.21 -33.23 36.72
C THR A 13 -18.18 -33.21 35.54
N ASP A 14 -19.42 -32.76 35.75
CA ASP A 14 -20.44 -32.72 34.68
C ASP A 14 -19.99 -31.93 33.43
N ASN A 15 -19.18 -30.89 33.61
CA ASN A 15 -18.59 -30.11 32.51
C ASN A 15 -17.62 -30.94 31.66
N GLU A 16 -16.82 -31.79 32.30
CA GLU A 16 -15.88 -32.66 31.61
C GLU A 16 -16.60 -33.80 30.89
N ILE A 17 -17.70 -34.31 31.47
CA ILE A 17 -18.59 -35.28 30.82
C ILE A 17 -19.21 -34.64 29.55
N ALA A 18 -19.73 -33.42 29.66
CA ALA A 18 -20.29 -32.70 28.52
C ALA A 18 -19.24 -32.41 27.43
N ARG A 19 -18.01 -32.05 27.82
CA ARG A 19 -16.88 -31.89 26.88
C ARG A 19 -16.56 -33.20 26.18
N PHE A 20 -16.45 -34.30 26.94
CA PHE A 20 -16.15 -35.63 26.39
C PHE A 20 -17.23 -36.08 25.40
N GLN A 21 -18.51 -35.88 25.71
CA GLN A 21 -19.61 -36.18 24.77
C GLN A 21 -19.50 -35.37 23.48
N LYS A 22 -19.19 -34.07 23.59
CA LYS A 22 -18.99 -33.19 22.43
C LYS A 22 -17.82 -33.62 21.56
N GLU A 23 -16.70 -34.01 22.18
CA GLU A 23 -15.51 -34.50 21.47
C GLU A 23 -15.72 -35.89 20.88
N ALA A 24 -16.49 -36.76 21.54
CA ALA A 24 -16.81 -38.09 21.05
C ALA A 24 -17.59 -38.04 19.73
N MET A 25 -18.45 -37.02 19.54
CA MET A 25 -19.13 -36.80 18.26
C MET A 25 -18.16 -36.58 17.09
N THR A 26 -16.99 -35.99 17.33
CA THR A 26 -15.95 -35.74 16.32
C THR A 26 -14.77 -36.73 16.42
N GLY A 27 -14.90 -37.77 17.25
CA GLY A 27 -13.88 -38.79 17.47
C GLY A 27 -12.59 -38.26 18.09
N HIS A 28 -12.69 -37.24 18.97
CA HIS A 28 -11.55 -36.57 19.63
C HIS A 28 -10.52 -35.96 18.65
N ARG A 29 -10.92 -35.70 17.40
CA ARG A 29 -10.06 -35.07 16.41
C ARG A 29 -10.11 -33.55 16.56
N PRO A 30 -8.97 -32.84 16.43
CA PRO A 30 -9.00 -31.39 16.37
C PRO A 30 -9.79 -30.95 15.13
N THR A 31 -10.86 -30.19 15.35
CA THR A 31 -11.70 -29.64 14.28
C THR A 31 -11.49 -28.14 14.14
N TRP A 32 -11.25 -27.65 12.94
CA TRP A 32 -11.23 -26.23 12.64
C TRP A 32 -12.65 -25.72 12.39
N LYS A 33 -13.00 -24.56 13.00
CA LYS A 33 -14.28 -23.90 12.75
C LYS A 33 -14.31 -23.36 11.32
N MET A 34 -15.08 -23.99 10.44
CA MET A 34 -15.34 -23.47 9.09
C MET A 34 -16.05 -22.10 9.19
N GLY A 35 -15.58 -21.12 8.41
CA GLY A 35 -16.18 -19.77 8.33
C GLY A 35 -15.72 -18.75 9.38
N ALA A 36 -14.75 -19.06 10.24
CA ALA A 36 -14.28 -18.13 11.28
C ALA A 36 -13.33 -17.02 10.78
N ASN A 37 -12.82 -17.12 9.56
CA ASN A 37 -11.97 -16.08 8.98
C ASN A 37 -12.84 -14.97 8.37
N ALA A 38 -13.15 -13.92 9.16
CA ALA A 38 -13.86 -12.73 8.66
C ALA A 38 -13.13 -12.02 7.49
N GLY A 39 -11.83 -12.27 7.32
CA GLY A 39 -11.03 -11.76 6.20
C GLY A 39 -10.90 -12.72 4.99
N ALA A 40 -11.37 -13.97 5.09
CA ALA A 40 -11.30 -14.91 3.98
C ALA A 40 -12.47 -14.68 3.04
N ARG A 41 -12.21 -14.05 1.89
CA ARG A 41 -13.19 -13.95 0.81
C ARG A 41 -13.39 -15.36 0.24
N SER A 42 -14.64 -15.82 0.15
CA SER A 42 -14.95 -17.06 -0.56
C SER A 42 -14.45 -16.92 -2.00
N ALA A 43 -13.58 -17.84 -2.41
CA ALA A 43 -13.16 -17.91 -3.80
C ALA A 43 -14.37 -18.38 -4.63
N PRO A 44 -14.62 -17.80 -5.81
CA PRO A 44 -15.70 -18.27 -6.67
C PRO A 44 -15.46 -19.72 -7.08
N ASP A 45 -16.51 -20.53 -7.12
CA ASP A 45 -16.45 -21.96 -7.51
C ASP A 45 -15.92 -22.17 -8.93
N PHE A 46 -16.00 -21.14 -9.78
CA PHE A 46 -15.49 -21.14 -11.13
C PHE A 46 -14.45 -20.03 -11.35
N ALA A 47 -13.33 -20.38 -11.96
CA ALA A 47 -12.28 -19.43 -12.29
C ALA A 47 -12.78 -18.45 -13.37
N GLN A 48 -12.91 -17.17 -13.02
CA GLN A 48 -13.25 -16.09 -13.97
C GLN A 48 -12.11 -15.76 -14.95
N ALA A 49 -10.95 -16.41 -14.84
CA ALA A 49 -9.78 -16.13 -15.65
C ALA A 49 -9.80 -16.94 -16.96
N ARG A 50 -9.76 -16.24 -18.10
CA ARG A 50 -9.57 -16.85 -19.43
C ARG A 50 -8.14 -17.38 -19.55
N SER A 51 -7.97 -18.70 -19.68
CA SER A 51 -6.66 -19.36 -19.85
C SER A 51 -6.01 -18.93 -21.17
N GLY A 52 -4.72 -18.54 -21.14
CA GLY A 52 -3.92 -18.38 -22.37
C GLY A 52 -3.30 -17.01 -22.68
N ARG A 53 -3.19 -16.07 -21.74
CA ARG A 53 -2.32 -14.88 -21.90
C ARG A 53 -1.27 -14.84 -20.80
N ALA A 54 -0.06 -14.36 -21.13
CA ALA A 54 1.12 -14.26 -20.26
C ALA A 54 0.85 -13.70 -18.85
N GLY A 55 -0.22 -12.92 -18.65
CA GLY A 55 -0.70 -12.49 -17.34
C GLY A 55 -1.30 -13.60 -16.45
N TYR A 56 -1.31 -14.87 -16.87
CA TYR A 56 -1.66 -16.04 -16.06
C TYR A 56 -0.53 -16.41 -15.10
N HIS A 57 0.73 -16.40 -15.58
CA HIS A 57 1.89 -16.69 -14.75
C HIS A 57 2.20 -15.55 -13.77
N ASN A 58 2.06 -14.28 -14.19
CA ASN A 58 2.30 -13.11 -13.30
C ASN A 58 1.25 -12.92 -12.19
N ARG A 59 0.19 -13.72 -12.14
CA ARG A 59 -0.87 -13.61 -11.11
C ARG A 59 -0.96 -14.82 -10.19
N MET A 60 -0.13 -15.85 -10.39
CA MET A 60 0.03 -16.89 -9.38
C MET A 60 0.77 -16.28 -8.19
N ARG A 61 0.05 -16.12 -7.09
CA ARG A 61 0.61 -15.69 -5.82
C ARG A 61 1.47 -16.85 -5.30
N ASP A 62 2.78 -16.73 -5.49
CA ASP A 62 3.75 -17.67 -4.95
C ASP A 62 4.15 -17.22 -3.53
N PRO A 63 3.65 -17.87 -2.46
CA PRO A 63 3.95 -17.48 -1.09
C PRO A 63 5.43 -17.70 -0.72
N PHE A 64 6.18 -18.47 -1.52
CA PHE A 64 7.60 -18.75 -1.31
C PHE A 64 8.51 -18.13 -2.38
N ASN A 65 7.96 -17.41 -3.37
CA ASN A 65 8.70 -16.75 -4.45
C ASN A 65 9.66 -17.69 -5.23
N LEU A 66 9.37 -18.99 -5.28
CA LEU A 66 10.18 -20.02 -5.95
C LEU A 66 10.16 -19.91 -7.49
N PHE A 67 9.08 -19.38 -8.05
CA PHE A 67 8.87 -19.29 -9.51
C PHE A 67 8.87 -17.85 -10.04
N ASN A 68 9.05 -16.85 -9.18
CA ASN A 68 9.10 -15.46 -9.58
C ASN A 68 10.54 -15.09 -9.99
N ASP A 69 10.69 -14.58 -11.21
CA ASP A 69 11.97 -14.21 -11.84
C ASP A 69 12.79 -13.28 -10.92
N PRO A 70 14.09 -13.54 -10.67
CA PRO A 70 14.96 -12.67 -9.85
C PRO A 70 15.15 -11.26 -10.45
N ARG A 71 14.58 -10.96 -11.61
CA ARG A 71 14.56 -9.61 -12.20
C ARG A 71 13.59 -8.63 -11.54
N ASP A 72 12.70 -9.07 -10.64
CA ASP A 72 11.77 -8.19 -9.93
C ASP A 72 12.20 -7.86 -8.49
N HIS A 73 13.50 -7.66 -8.27
CA HIS A 73 13.99 -6.97 -7.07
C HIS A 73 13.66 -5.48 -7.16
N GLY A 74 12.39 -5.14 -6.93
CA GLY A 74 11.90 -3.91 -6.30
C GLY A 74 12.77 -2.66 -6.47
N ALA A 75 13.12 -2.28 -7.71
CA ALA A 75 13.63 -0.95 -7.95
C ALA A 75 12.55 0.02 -7.44
N PRO A 76 12.89 0.97 -6.54
CA PRO A 76 11.90 1.90 -6.02
C PRO A 76 11.26 2.58 -7.22
N ARG A 77 9.95 2.40 -7.38
CA ARG A 77 9.20 3.03 -8.48
C ARG A 77 9.38 4.53 -8.34
N GLU A 78 10.21 5.11 -9.19
CA GLU A 78 10.39 6.56 -9.24
C GLU A 78 9.02 7.19 -9.48
N ARG A 79 8.61 8.08 -8.57
CA ARG A 79 7.31 8.75 -8.67
C ARG A 79 7.34 9.62 -9.91
N LYS A 80 6.59 9.24 -10.94
CA LYS A 80 6.41 10.07 -12.14
C LYS A 80 5.68 11.35 -11.73
N THR A 81 6.30 12.50 -11.97
CA THR A 81 5.68 13.80 -11.73
C THR A 81 4.48 13.99 -12.67
N LYS A 82 3.43 14.62 -12.17
CA LYS A 82 2.27 14.99 -13.00
C LYS A 82 2.71 16.10 -13.98
N PRO A 83 2.06 16.25 -15.15
CA PRO A 83 2.45 17.26 -16.14
C PRO A 83 2.44 18.70 -15.59
N LEU A 84 1.54 19.01 -14.64
CA LEU A 84 1.52 20.30 -13.96
C LEU A 84 2.72 20.50 -13.01
N GLU A 85 3.16 19.42 -12.35
CA GLU A 85 4.34 19.45 -11.47
C GLU A 85 5.61 19.63 -12.29
N THR A 86 5.71 18.95 -13.44
CA THR A 86 6.83 19.10 -14.38
C THR A 86 6.96 20.55 -14.86
N LYS A 87 5.87 21.15 -15.33
CA LYS A 87 5.86 22.58 -15.75
C LYS A 87 6.24 23.51 -14.60
N ALA A 88 5.77 23.25 -13.39
CA ALA A 88 6.12 24.07 -12.23
C ALA A 88 7.61 23.97 -11.87
N LEU A 89 8.22 22.78 -11.99
CA LEU A 89 9.66 22.61 -11.80
C LEU A 89 10.46 23.31 -12.89
N GLU A 90 10.02 23.22 -14.15
CA GLU A 90 10.61 23.95 -15.28
C GLU A 90 10.60 25.46 -15.06
N THR A 91 9.49 26.05 -14.59
CA THR A 91 9.42 27.49 -14.28
C THR A 91 10.37 27.94 -13.18
N LEU A 92 10.73 27.04 -12.25
CA LEU A 92 11.75 27.30 -11.21
C LEU A 92 13.17 26.96 -11.67
N GLY A 93 13.32 26.37 -12.86
CA GLY A 93 14.59 25.89 -13.42
C GLY A 93 15.15 24.68 -12.66
N LEU A 94 14.27 23.78 -12.19
CA LEU A 94 14.64 22.58 -11.43
C LEU A 94 14.31 21.30 -12.21
N ASP A 95 15.09 20.26 -11.95
CA ASP A 95 14.85 18.93 -12.50
C ASP A 95 13.71 18.18 -11.77
N ALA A 96 13.14 17.17 -12.42
CA ALA A 96 12.11 16.30 -11.86
C ALA A 96 12.53 15.59 -10.56
N LYS A 97 13.84 15.45 -10.31
CA LYS A 97 14.42 14.83 -9.11
C LYS A 97 14.79 15.84 -8.00
N ALA A 98 14.42 17.11 -8.14
CA ALA A 98 14.74 18.14 -7.14
C ALA A 98 14.09 17.85 -5.78
N THR A 99 14.82 18.11 -4.69
CA THR A 99 14.29 17.93 -3.33
C THR A 99 13.49 19.14 -2.87
N GLY A 100 12.63 18.97 -1.87
CA GLY A 100 11.86 20.09 -1.30
C GLY A 100 12.71 21.21 -0.71
N LYS A 101 13.98 20.93 -0.34
CA LYS A 101 14.94 21.97 0.10
C LYS A 101 15.39 22.82 -1.10
N ASP A 102 15.67 22.18 -2.23
CA ASP A 102 16.11 22.86 -3.46
C ASP A 102 15.00 23.76 -4.01
N ILE A 103 13.75 23.28 -4.00
CA ILE A 103 12.56 24.07 -4.39
C ILE A 103 12.45 25.35 -3.54
N LYS A 104 12.62 25.25 -2.21
CA LYS A 104 12.56 26.40 -1.31
C LYS A 104 13.72 27.38 -1.50
N ALA A 105 14.91 26.87 -1.80
CA ALA A 105 16.08 27.71 -2.07
C ALA A 105 15.89 28.53 -3.36
N ARG A 106 15.54 27.86 -4.47
CA ARG A 106 15.31 28.50 -5.78
C ARG A 106 14.16 29.49 -5.75
N TYR A 107 13.06 29.15 -5.07
CA TYR A 107 11.95 30.08 -4.88
C TYR A 107 12.41 31.38 -4.19
N LYS A 108 13.20 31.29 -3.11
CA LYS A 108 13.70 32.49 -2.40
C LYS A 108 14.63 33.32 -3.27
N GLU A 109 15.46 32.70 -4.09
CA GLU A 109 16.35 33.39 -5.04
C GLU A 109 15.54 34.16 -6.09
N LEU A 110 14.59 33.49 -6.75
CA LEU A 110 13.75 34.09 -7.78
C LEU A 110 12.85 35.20 -7.25
N VAL A 111 12.32 35.05 -6.03
CA VAL A 111 11.51 36.09 -5.37
C VAL A 111 12.33 37.34 -5.09
N LYS A 112 13.59 37.19 -4.64
CA LYS A 112 14.48 38.34 -4.42
C LYS A 112 14.84 39.02 -5.73
N LEU A 113 15.10 38.23 -6.78
CA LEU A 113 15.45 38.75 -8.10
C LEU A 113 14.30 39.51 -8.75
N HIS A 114 13.08 38.98 -8.66
CA HIS A 114 11.89 39.55 -9.32
C HIS A 114 11.01 40.38 -8.38
N HIS A 115 11.52 40.78 -7.21
CA HIS A 115 10.73 41.57 -6.25
C HIS A 115 10.36 42.93 -6.85
N PRO A 116 9.08 43.36 -6.77
CA PRO A 116 8.63 44.62 -7.39
C PRO A 116 9.31 45.85 -6.80
N ASP A 117 9.70 45.80 -5.52
CA ASP A 117 10.42 46.88 -4.82
C ASP A 117 11.85 47.06 -5.36
N ALA A 118 12.52 45.97 -5.74
CA ALA A 118 13.88 46.02 -6.27
C ALA A 118 13.92 46.40 -7.76
N ASN A 119 12.86 46.06 -8.51
CA ASN A 119 12.79 46.23 -9.96
C ASN A 119 11.97 47.45 -10.41
N GLY A 120 11.51 48.29 -9.48
CA GLY A 120 10.86 49.56 -9.79
C GLY A 120 9.60 49.45 -10.67
N GLY A 121 8.89 48.33 -10.60
CA GLY A 121 7.64 48.12 -11.37
C GLY A 121 7.83 47.68 -12.83
N ASP A 122 8.97 47.08 -13.18
CA ASP A 122 9.14 46.46 -14.50
C ASP A 122 8.11 45.32 -14.73
N ARG A 123 7.28 45.48 -15.77
CA ARG A 123 6.20 44.53 -16.12
C ARG A 123 6.73 43.13 -16.41
N GLY A 124 7.91 43.02 -17.03
CA GLY A 124 8.49 41.72 -17.35
C GLY A 124 8.90 40.91 -16.11
N SER A 125 9.35 41.60 -15.06
CA SER A 125 9.66 40.98 -13.77
C SER A 125 8.41 40.65 -12.97
N GLU A 126 7.34 41.44 -13.10
CA GLU A 126 6.05 41.16 -12.48
C GLU A 126 5.41 39.86 -12.99
N ASP A 127 5.40 39.63 -14.31
CA ASP A 127 4.82 38.42 -14.88
C ASP A 127 5.59 37.16 -14.44
N ARG A 128 6.93 37.22 -14.47
CA ARG A 128 7.77 36.12 -13.95
C ARG A 128 7.55 35.88 -12.46
N PHE A 129 7.35 36.94 -11.68
CA PHE A 129 7.06 36.82 -10.25
C PHE A 129 5.74 36.09 -9.99
N ARG A 130 4.70 36.40 -10.78
CA ARG A 130 3.40 35.70 -10.72
C ARG A 130 3.54 34.22 -11.08
N ASP A 131 4.30 33.90 -12.12
CA ASP A 131 4.56 32.53 -12.55
C ASP A 131 5.29 31.73 -11.46
N VAL A 132 6.32 32.31 -10.86
CA VAL A 132 7.09 31.69 -9.75
C VAL A 132 6.21 31.43 -8.53
N LEU A 133 5.33 32.37 -8.17
CA LEU A 133 4.37 32.18 -7.08
C LEU A 133 3.37 31.04 -7.38
N GLN A 134 2.86 30.97 -8.60
CA GLN A 134 1.92 29.94 -9.01
C GLN A 134 2.58 28.55 -9.03
N ALA A 135 3.80 28.45 -9.56
CA ALA A 135 4.59 27.22 -9.56
C ALA A 135 4.83 26.68 -8.14
N TYR A 136 5.24 27.56 -7.21
CA TYR A 136 5.47 27.17 -5.83
C TYR A 136 4.18 26.68 -5.13
N ARG A 137 3.03 27.31 -5.41
CA ARG A 137 1.73 26.87 -4.87
C ARG A 137 1.36 25.45 -5.34
N VAL A 138 1.57 25.14 -6.62
CA VAL A 138 1.29 23.81 -7.19
C VAL A 138 2.18 22.74 -6.53
N LEU A 139 3.49 23.01 -6.39
CA LEU A 139 4.43 22.07 -5.78
C LEU A 139 4.13 21.84 -4.29
N LYS A 140 3.69 22.88 -3.58
CA LYS A 140 3.25 22.76 -2.18
C LYS A 140 1.99 21.90 -2.04
N GLN A 141 1.01 22.06 -2.94
CA GLN A 141 -0.19 21.21 -2.96
C GLN A 141 0.13 19.75 -3.29
N ALA A 142 1.14 19.50 -4.12
CA ALA A 142 1.61 18.16 -4.48
C ALA A 142 2.45 17.46 -3.40
N GLY A 143 2.74 18.15 -2.28
CA GLY A 143 3.54 17.62 -1.18
C GLY A 143 5.03 17.48 -1.50
N LEU A 144 5.55 18.22 -2.48
CA LEU A 144 6.96 18.19 -2.88
C LEU A 144 7.84 19.11 -2.02
N CYS A 145 7.25 20.08 -1.30
CA CYS A 145 7.96 21.04 -0.45
C CYS A 145 7.18 21.42 0.81
#